data_AF-A0A485L9T3-F1
#
_entry.id   AF-A0A485L9T3-F1
#
_cell.length_a   1.000
_cell.length_b   1.000
_cell.length_c   1.000
_cell.angle_alpha   90.00
_cell.angle_beta   90.00
_cell.angle_gamma   90.00
#
_symmetry.space_group_name_H-M   'P 1'
#
loop_
_entity.id
_entity.type
_entity.pdbx_description
1 polymer ?
#
loop_
_entity_poly.entity_id
_entity_poly.type
_entity_poly.pdbx_seq_one_letter_code
_entity_poly.pdbx_strand_id
1 'polypeptide(L)'
;MNSPLCIDALTMLTTEQSTSSIVDATLIQSAEDDLKQVTVHASAKRMLCGSDPFTMYTLIVSCVATKTWWIIQRRYKQFYAMQKQLRKLQKQAKAKAALAELHTLLAPLFAIAFPKKSLRLDTDAMVAERQEAFNNITTTLMQLRAACVVALLRPVINEMLARELTSLVALVSEFLAVPERQKDEELRRTTLRLSSPELDVAASCCKDDDDEMCSICLLTRSRAQTRCVRFAVVDEEESESVLTLSCGHSFHESCVAKWLETNMTCPLCREPATGGVFH
;
A
#
# COMPACT_ATOMS: atom_id res chain seq x y z
N MET A 1 4.37 -1.46 -23.15
CA MET A 1 3.10 -0.95 -23.71
C MET A 1 2.20 -0.69 -22.51
N ASN A 2 2.10 0.58 -22.08
CA ASN A 2 1.34 0.98 -20.91
C ASN A 2 -0.12 1.19 -21.34
N SER A 3 -1.03 0.37 -20.83
CA SER A 3 -2.47 0.52 -21.09
C SER A 3 -3.10 1.50 -20.08
N PRO A 4 -3.93 2.47 -20.52
CA PRO A 4 -4.52 3.52 -19.66
C PRO A 4 -5.81 3.07 -18.93
N LEU A 5 -6.06 1.76 -18.80
CA LEU A 5 -7.39 1.20 -18.57
C LEU A 5 -8.06 1.54 -17.23
N CYS A 6 -7.30 1.96 -16.21
CA CYS A 6 -7.88 2.21 -14.89
C CYS A 6 -8.67 3.54 -14.80
N ILE A 7 -8.39 4.52 -15.66
CA ILE A 7 -9.10 5.82 -15.64
C ILE A 7 -10.31 5.79 -16.58
N ASP A 8 -10.19 5.16 -17.74
CA ASP A 8 -11.29 5.11 -18.72
C ASP A 8 -12.49 4.29 -18.21
N ALA A 9 -12.25 3.25 -17.39
CA ALA A 9 -13.31 2.49 -16.73
C ALA A 9 -14.16 3.34 -15.76
N LEU A 10 -13.62 4.43 -15.20
CA LEU A 10 -14.35 5.34 -14.31
C LEU A 10 -15.36 6.22 -15.05
N THR A 11 -15.21 6.40 -16.37
CA THR A 11 -16.09 7.26 -17.19
C THR A 11 -17.37 6.56 -17.67
N MET A 12 -17.53 5.25 -17.44
CA MET A 12 -18.61 4.44 -18.00
C MET A 12 -19.77 4.14 -17.02
N LEU A 13 -19.76 4.68 -15.79
CA LEU A 13 -20.73 4.32 -14.74
C LEU A 13 -21.80 5.39 -14.44
N THR A 14 -21.97 6.43 -15.24
CA THR A 14 -22.99 7.46 -14.98
C THR A 14 -24.23 7.31 -15.86
N THR A 15 -25.09 6.33 -15.56
CA THR A 15 -26.52 6.45 -15.88
C THR A 15 -27.37 5.70 -14.85
N GLU A 16 -28.29 6.45 -14.23
CA GLU A 16 -29.42 6.02 -13.39
C GLU A 16 -29.13 5.54 -11.95
N GLN A 17 -29.38 6.39 -10.94
CA GLN A 17 -30.61 6.33 -10.11
C GLN A 17 -30.50 7.24 -8.87
N SER A 18 -31.66 7.82 -8.54
CA SER A 18 -31.87 8.90 -7.58
C SER A 18 -32.17 8.37 -6.17
N THR A 19 -31.15 8.23 -5.31
CA THR A 19 -31.28 8.14 -3.83
C THR A 19 -30.01 8.66 -3.14
N SER A 20 -29.47 9.81 -3.57
CA SER A 20 -28.12 10.26 -3.18
C SER A 20 -28.12 11.25 -2.01
N SER A 21 -27.57 10.85 -0.86
CA SER A 21 -26.73 11.73 0.00
C SER A 21 -26.22 11.03 1.25
N ILE A 22 -26.97 10.06 1.80
CA ILE A 22 -26.61 9.39 3.07
C ILE A 22 -25.78 8.12 2.81
N VAL A 23 -26.08 7.39 1.73
CA VAL A 23 -25.31 6.20 1.31
C VAL A 23 -23.89 6.55 0.87
N ASP A 24 -23.65 7.74 0.30
CA ASP A 24 -22.32 8.12 -0.18
C ASP A 24 -21.30 8.29 0.95
N ALA A 25 -21.66 8.93 2.07
CA ALA A 25 -20.71 9.27 3.13
C ALA A 25 -20.26 8.06 3.97
N THR A 26 -21.17 7.11 4.25
CA THR A 26 -20.86 5.89 5.00
C THR A 26 -20.06 4.87 4.19
N LEU A 27 -20.29 4.82 2.88
CA LEU A 27 -19.54 3.96 1.96
C LEU A 27 -18.10 4.45 1.74
N ILE A 28 -17.90 5.78 1.69
CA ILE A 28 -16.56 6.41 1.67
C ILE A 28 -15.80 6.04 2.95
N GLN A 29 -16.44 6.18 4.12
CA GLN A 29 -15.81 5.90 5.40
C GLN A 29 -15.41 4.43 5.56
N SER A 30 -16.26 3.49 5.13
CA SER A 30 -15.96 2.06 5.17
C SER A 30 -14.87 1.64 4.16
N ALA A 31 -14.80 2.27 2.98
CA ALA A 31 -13.70 2.05 2.02
C ALA A 31 -12.38 2.61 2.53
N GLU A 32 -12.41 3.76 3.17
CA GLU A 32 -11.27 4.32 3.89
C GLU A 32 -10.83 3.44 5.06
N ASP A 33 -11.77 2.80 5.78
CA ASP A 33 -11.47 1.91 6.91
C ASP A 33 -10.79 0.61 6.49
N ASP A 34 -11.19 -0.01 5.38
CA ASP A 34 -10.49 -1.14 4.78
C ASP A 34 -9.03 -0.80 4.42
N LEU A 35 -8.81 0.43 3.96
CA LEU A 35 -7.48 0.95 3.59
C LEU A 35 -6.66 1.39 4.80
N LYS A 36 -7.25 1.44 6.00
CA LYS A 36 -6.50 1.48 7.27
C LYS A 36 -5.86 0.13 7.61
N GLN A 37 -6.24 -0.97 6.94
CA GLN A 37 -5.62 -2.30 7.10
C GLN A 37 -4.36 -2.49 6.22
N VAL A 38 -3.69 -1.39 5.84
CA VAL A 38 -2.41 -1.43 5.13
C VAL A 38 -1.29 -1.48 6.16
N THR A 39 -0.44 -2.50 6.06
CA THR A 39 0.79 -2.60 6.85
C THR A 39 1.99 -2.34 5.95
N VAL A 40 3.01 -1.71 6.52
CA VAL A 40 4.28 -1.44 5.83
C VAL A 40 5.41 -1.95 6.70
N HIS A 41 6.33 -2.69 6.10
CA HIS A 41 7.59 -3.08 6.74
C HIS A 41 8.76 -2.43 6.01
N ALA A 42 9.54 -1.60 6.70
CA ALA A 42 10.61 -0.79 6.11
C ALA A 42 12.00 -1.31 6.52
N SER A 43 12.81 -1.66 5.54
CA SER A 43 14.21 -2.05 5.71
C SER A 43 15.15 -1.15 4.90
N ALA A 44 16.44 -1.18 5.21
CA ALA A 44 17.44 -0.38 4.53
C ALA A 44 18.70 -1.19 4.24
N LYS A 45 19.24 -1.04 3.03
CA LYS A 45 20.48 -1.67 2.61
C LYS A 45 21.40 -0.65 1.97
N ARG A 46 22.67 -0.66 2.39
CA ARG A 46 23.71 0.14 1.75
C ARG A 46 24.09 -0.49 0.42
N MET A 47 23.94 0.28 -0.65
CA MET A 47 24.24 -0.12 -2.01
C MET A 47 25.60 0.47 -2.42
N LEU A 48 26.40 -0.36 -3.07
CA LEU A 48 27.65 0.02 -3.72
C LEU A 48 27.40 0.02 -5.23
N CYS A 49 27.37 1.19 -5.84
CA CYS A 49 27.24 1.34 -7.29
C CYS A 49 28.24 2.41 -7.75
N GLY A 50 29.35 1.98 -8.36
CA GLY A 50 30.46 2.87 -8.68
C GLY A 50 31.21 3.37 -7.44
N SER A 51 31.60 4.65 -7.43
CA SER A 51 32.41 5.27 -6.36
C SER A 51 31.62 5.71 -5.12
N ASP A 52 30.31 5.96 -5.28
CA ASP A 52 29.54 6.67 -4.25
C ASP A 52 28.48 5.74 -3.63
N PRO A 53 28.67 5.31 -2.37
CA PRO A 53 27.69 4.49 -1.68
C PRO A 53 26.41 5.28 -1.40
N PHE A 54 25.26 4.61 -1.48
CA PHE A 54 23.98 5.19 -1.06
C PHE A 54 23.11 4.16 -0.34
N THR A 55 22.15 4.63 0.45
CA THR A 55 21.19 3.76 1.14
C THR A 55 19.92 3.61 0.32
N MET A 56 19.56 2.38 0.00
CA MET A 56 18.27 2.02 -0.59
C MET A 56 17.34 1.55 0.52
N TYR A 57 16.10 2.07 0.53
CA TYR A 57 15.06 1.64 1.44
C TYR A 57 14.13 0.70 0.69
N THR A 58 13.88 -0.47 1.26
CA THR A 58 12.96 -1.48 0.76
C THR A 58 11.74 -1.48 1.67
N LEU A 59 10.57 -1.16 1.14
CA LEU A 59 9.31 -1.17 1.86
C LEU A 59 8.43 -2.29 1.31
N ILE A 60 8.02 -3.19 2.18
CA ILE A 60 7.08 -4.26 1.86
C ILE A 60 5.72 -3.75 2.31
N VAL A 61 4.82 -3.55 1.36
CA VAL A 61 3.46 -3.07 1.62
C VAL A 61 2.52 -4.26 1.50
N SER A 62 1.74 -4.52 2.54
CA SER A 62 0.67 -5.52 2.54
C SER A 62 -0.66 -4.81 2.74
N CYS A 63 -1.69 -5.20 1.99
CA CYS A 63 -3.03 -4.63 2.10
C CYS A 63 -4.05 -5.73 2.38
N VAL A 64 -4.45 -5.88 3.65
CA VAL A 64 -5.33 -6.97 4.13
C VAL A 64 -6.67 -7.00 3.41
N ALA A 65 -7.22 -5.83 3.07
CA ALA A 65 -8.42 -5.73 2.27
C ALA A 65 -8.21 -6.41 0.91
N THR A 66 -7.27 -5.97 0.09
CA THR A 66 -7.18 -6.42 -1.31
C THR A 66 -6.50 -7.76 -1.53
N LYS A 67 -6.05 -8.46 -0.49
CA LYS A 67 -5.31 -9.72 -0.68
C LYS A 67 -4.03 -9.56 -1.48
N THR A 68 -3.41 -8.37 -1.46
CA THR A 68 -2.14 -8.13 -2.16
C THR A 68 -1.03 -7.62 -1.27
N TRP A 69 0.20 -7.86 -1.73
CA TRP A 69 1.39 -7.25 -1.16
C TRP A 69 2.42 -7.01 -2.26
N TRP A 70 3.30 -6.03 -2.10
CA TRP A 70 4.37 -5.73 -3.06
C TRP A 70 5.54 -5.00 -2.43
N ILE A 71 6.63 -4.88 -3.18
CA ILE A 71 7.86 -4.26 -2.72
C ILE A 71 8.12 -2.93 -3.42
N ILE A 72 8.43 -1.91 -2.62
CA ILE A 72 8.81 -0.57 -3.04
C ILE A 72 10.28 -0.36 -2.71
N GLN A 73 11.09 0.01 -3.70
CA GLN A 73 12.48 0.39 -3.48
C GLN A 73 12.71 1.86 -3.81
N ARG A 74 13.11 2.66 -2.81
CA ARG A 74 13.34 4.10 -2.95
C ARG A 74 14.54 4.56 -2.12
N ARG A 75 15.28 5.54 -2.64
CA ARG A 75 16.32 6.26 -1.88
C ARG A 75 15.76 7.52 -1.23
N TYR A 76 16.44 8.04 -0.20
CA TYR A 76 16.06 9.29 0.49
C TYR A 76 15.70 10.44 -0.47
N LYS A 77 16.53 10.66 -1.51
CA LYS A 77 16.33 11.74 -2.49
C LYS A 77 14.98 11.63 -3.23
N GLN A 78 14.47 10.41 -3.44
CA GLN A 78 13.17 10.21 -4.10
C GLN A 78 12.01 10.57 -3.16
N PHE A 79 12.04 10.14 -1.90
CA PHE A 79 11.07 10.59 -0.89
C PHE A 79 11.04 12.11 -0.76
N TYR A 80 12.21 12.73 -0.72
CA TYR A 80 12.33 14.19 -0.63
C TYR A 80 11.74 14.90 -1.86
N ALA A 81 12.01 14.39 -3.06
CA ALA A 81 11.49 14.96 -4.31
C ALA A 81 9.95 14.89 -4.37
N MET A 82 9.37 13.73 -4.05
CA MET A 82 7.93 13.55 -3.98
C MET A 82 7.31 14.46 -2.92
N GLN A 83 7.86 14.50 -1.70
CA GLN A 83 7.36 15.38 -0.65
C GLN A 83 7.37 16.86 -1.08
N LYS A 84 8.41 17.30 -1.79
CA LYS A 84 8.49 18.65 -2.34
C LYS A 84 7.38 18.92 -3.38
N GLN A 85 7.08 17.97 -4.26
CA GLN A 85 5.98 18.08 -5.22
C GLN A 85 4.62 18.19 -4.50
N LEU A 86 4.37 17.33 -3.51
CA LEU A 86 3.12 17.34 -2.74
C LEU A 86 2.96 18.64 -1.94
N ARG A 87 4.04 19.20 -1.36
CA ARG A 87 3.98 20.50 -0.67
C ARG A 87 3.61 21.64 -1.61
N LYS A 88 4.10 21.60 -2.85
CA LYS A 88 3.72 22.60 -3.86
C LYS A 88 2.23 22.52 -4.17
N LEU A 89 1.71 21.31 -4.37
CA LEU A 89 0.29 21.05 -4.61
C LEU A 89 -0.57 21.53 -3.43
N GLN A 90 -0.20 21.21 -2.19
CA GLN A 90 -0.92 21.68 -1.00
C GLN A 90 -1.00 23.20 -0.92
N LYS A 91 0.12 23.90 -1.16
CA LYS A 91 0.14 25.38 -1.17
C LYS A 91 -0.79 25.97 -2.23
N GLN A 92 -0.84 25.34 -3.41
CA GLN A 92 -1.74 25.76 -4.49
C GLN A 92 -3.21 25.50 -4.14
N ALA A 93 -3.49 24.35 -3.51
CA ALA A 93 -4.83 24.00 -3.05
C ALA A 93 -5.35 24.97 -1.98
N LYS A 94 -4.50 25.42 -1.05
CA LYS A 94 -4.87 26.37 0.01
C LYS A 94 -5.41 27.71 -0.53
N ALA A 95 -4.96 28.13 -1.70
CA ALA A 95 -5.35 29.40 -2.30
C ALA A 95 -6.68 29.35 -3.07
N LYS A 96 -7.25 28.17 -3.30
CA LYS A 96 -8.42 27.96 -4.16
C LYS A 96 -9.52 27.25 -3.37
N ALA A 97 -10.67 27.90 -3.19
CA ALA A 97 -11.81 27.31 -2.47
C ALA A 97 -12.27 25.98 -3.07
N ALA A 98 -12.25 25.84 -4.41
CA ALA A 98 -12.59 24.60 -5.12
C ALA A 98 -11.64 23.42 -4.80
N LEU A 99 -10.47 23.67 -4.20
CA LEU A 99 -9.47 22.66 -3.84
C LEU A 99 -9.33 22.49 -2.31
N ALA A 100 -10.28 22.99 -1.52
CA ALA A 100 -10.24 22.85 -0.06
C ALA A 100 -10.17 21.38 0.39
N GLU A 101 -10.92 20.49 -0.28
CA GLU A 101 -10.90 19.05 0.00
C GLU A 101 -9.51 18.43 -0.22
N LEU A 102 -8.87 18.74 -1.36
CA LEU A 102 -7.50 18.30 -1.65
C LEU A 102 -6.51 18.77 -0.59
N HIS A 103 -6.64 20.00 -0.11
CA HIS A 103 -5.80 20.51 0.97
C HIS A 103 -6.00 19.71 2.27
N THR A 104 -7.25 19.37 2.60
CA THR A 104 -7.59 18.53 3.77
C THR A 104 -7.01 17.13 3.64
N LEU A 105 -7.18 16.46 2.50
CA LEU A 105 -6.63 15.13 2.24
C LEU A 105 -5.10 15.08 2.38
N LEU A 106 -4.40 16.14 1.96
CA LEU A 106 -2.95 16.24 2.07
C LEU A 106 -2.44 16.55 3.49
N ALA A 107 -3.28 17.02 4.41
CA ALA A 107 -2.85 17.50 5.73
C ALA A 107 -2.16 16.44 6.61
N PRO A 108 -2.66 15.19 6.72
CA PRO A 108 -2.03 14.15 7.55
C PRO A 108 -0.58 13.87 7.14
N LEU A 109 -0.28 13.86 5.84
CA LEU A 109 1.06 13.60 5.32
C LEU A 109 2.09 14.65 5.79
N PHE A 110 1.65 15.90 5.97
CA PHE A 110 2.54 16.99 6.39
C PHE A 110 2.60 17.19 7.90
N ALA A 111 1.73 16.51 8.66
CA ALA A 111 1.87 16.39 10.11
C ALA A 111 3.06 15.47 10.48
N ILE A 112 3.42 14.54 9.60
CA ILE A 112 4.58 13.67 9.79
C ILE A 112 5.87 14.48 9.62
N ALA A 113 6.73 14.44 10.64
CA ALA A 113 8.05 15.03 10.58
C ALA A 113 8.90 14.31 9.52
N PHE A 114 9.44 15.08 8.57
CA PHE A 114 10.24 14.49 7.50
C PHE A 114 11.72 14.45 7.89
N PRO A 115 12.42 13.32 7.66
CA PRO A 115 13.81 13.17 8.08
C PRO A 115 14.71 14.22 7.44
N LYS A 116 15.57 14.84 8.25
CA LYS A 116 16.44 15.93 7.80
C LYS A 116 17.47 15.42 6.80
N LYS A 117 17.83 16.30 5.85
CA LYS A 117 18.93 16.02 4.93
C LYS A 117 20.23 16.03 5.73
N SER A 118 20.96 14.92 5.69
CA SER A 118 22.31 14.86 6.23
C SER A 118 23.33 15.14 5.13
N LEU A 119 24.42 15.81 5.50
CA LEU A 119 25.59 16.03 4.64
C LEU A 119 26.66 14.94 4.85
N ARG A 120 26.47 14.06 5.85
CA ARG A 120 27.38 12.96 6.18
C ARG A 120 26.82 11.63 5.66
N LEU A 121 27.66 10.60 5.64
CA LEU A 121 27.23 9.22 5.43
C LEU A 121 26.15 8.83 6.45
N ASP A 122 25.22 7.98 6.03
CA ASP A 122 24.13 7.51 6.88
C ASP A 122 24.69 6.69 8.06
N THR A 123 24.36 7.09 9.29
CA THR A 123 24.60 6.30 10.51
C THR A 123 23.41 5.39 10.78
N ASP A 124 23.58 4.32 11.56
CA ASP A 124 22.48 3.39 11.88
C ASP A 124 21.30 4.10 12.57
N ALA A 125 21.58 5.08 13.44
CA ALA A 125 20.54 5.90 14.06
C ALA A 125 19.74 6.73 13.02
N MET A 126 20.42 7.31 12.01
CA MET A 126 19.74 8.02 10.92
C MET A 126 18.94 7.08 10.03
N VAL A 127 19.42 5.86 9.83
CA VAL A 127 18.71 4.85 9.05
C VAL A 127 17.43 4.42 9.79
N ALA A 128 17.51 4.16 11.10
CA ALA A 128 16.35 3.83 11.93
C ALA A 128 15.30 4.95 11.94
N GLU A 129 15.70 6.21 12.17
CA GLU A 129 14.81 7.38 12.09
C GLU A 129 14.09 7.45 10.73
N ARG A 130 14.84 7.21 9.65
CA ARG A 130 14.27 7.23 8.29
C ARG A 130 13.37 6.04 8.00
N GLN A 131 13.68 4.84 8.50
CA GLN A 131 12.81 3.68 8.35
C GLN A 131 11.45 3.94 8.98
N GLU A 132 11.42 4.45 10.21
CA GLU A 132 10.19 4.81 10.92
C GLU A 132 9.41 5.89 10.16
N ALA A 133 10.08 6.97 9.77
CA ALA A 133 9.41 8.04 9.04
C ALA A 133 8.90 7.59 7.66
N PHE A 134 9.66 6.78 6.92
CA PHE A 134 9.24 6.29 5.60
C PHE A 134 8.14 5.24 5.69
N ASN A 135 8.10 4.45 6.77
CA ASN A 135 6.95 3.61 7.09
C ASN A 135 5.69 4.46 7.20
N ASN A 136 5.68 5.43 8.13
CA ASN A 136 4.54 6.31 8.38
C ASN A 136 4.12 7.08 7.12
N ILE A 137 5.09 7.64 6.38
CA ILE A 137 4.83 8.33 5.11
C ILE A 137 4.18 7.39 4.09
N THR A 138 4.65 6.16 3.96
CA THR A 138 4.14 5.20 2.97
C THR A 138 2.72 4.77 3.30
N THR A 139 2.43 4.49 4.57
CA THR A 139 1.08 4.22 5.07
C THR A 139 0.13 5.38 4.78
N THR A 140 0.53 6.61 5.10
CA THR A 140 -0.30 7.80 4.83
C THR A 140 -0.47 8.07 3.34
N LEU A 141 0.51 7.74 2.48
CA LEU A 141 0.35 7.87 1.03
C LEU A 141 -0.64 6.84 0.46
N MET A 142 -0.65 5.61 0.99
CA MET A 142 -1.66 4.61 0.62
C MET A 142 -3.06 5.08 0.98
N GLN A 143 -3.26 5.60 2.19
CA GLN A 143 -4.53 6.17 2.65
C GLN A 143 -4.94 7.40 1.83
N LEU A 144 -3.99 8.31 1.55
CA LEU A 144 -4.24 9.47 0.69
C LEU A 144 -4.72 9.03 -0.70
N ARG A 145 -4.03 8.08 -1.32
CA ARG A 145 -4.37 7.58 -2.65
C ARG A 145 -5.78 6.98 -2.66
N ALA A 146 -6.07 6.13 -1.69
CA ALA A 146 -7.39 5.55 -1.48
C ALA A 146 -8.50 6.59 -1.38
N ALA A 147 -8.34 7.56 -0.47
CA ALA A 147 -9.31 8.64 -0.30
C ALA A 147 -9.51 9.45 -1.59
N CYS A 148 -8.45 9.66 -2.37
CA CYS A 148 -8.56 10.35 -3.67
C CYS A 148 -9.35 9.52 -4.70
N VAL A 149 -9.13 8.20 -4.79
CA VAL A 149 -9.87 7.30 -5.69
C VAL A 149 -11.35 7.30 -5.32
N VAL A 150 -11.65 7.18 -4.03
CA VAL A 150 -13.02 7.22 -3.52
C VAL A 150 -13.68 8.57 -3.79
N ALA A 151 -12.98 9.68 -3.58
CA ALA A 151 -13.48 11.02 -3.88
C ALA A 151 -13.80 11.21 -5.38
N LEU A 152 -13.00 10.59 -6.28
CA LEU A 152 -13.20 10.61 -7.73
C LEU A 152 -14.40 9.79 -8.21
N LEU A 153 -14.85 8.81 -7.41
CA LEU A 153 -16.01 7.97 -7.71
C LEU A 153 -17.35 8.63 -7.35
N ARG A 154 -17.33 9.79 -6.69
CA ARG A 154 -18.56 10.51 -6.35
C ARG A 154 -19.31 10.94 -7.62
N PRO A 155 -20.66 10.86 -7.63
CA PRO A 155 -21.47 11.19 -8.81
C PRO A 155 -21.37 12.67 -9.21
N VAL A 156 -21.07 13.56 -8.26
CA VAL A 156 -20.87 14.98 -8.49
C VAL A 156 -19.53 15.40 -7.91
N ILE A 157 -18.63 15.85 -8.76
CA ILE A 157 -17.33 16.40 -8.37
C ILE A 157 -16.98 17.62 -9.21
N ASN A 158 -16.34 18.62 -8.60
CA ASN A 158 -15.82 19.76 -9.33
C ASN A 158 -14.71 19.32 -10.31
N GLU A 159 -14.80 19.72 -11.58
CA GLU A 159 -13.82 19.32 -12.61
C GLU A 159 -12.37 19.67 -12.27
N MET A 160 -12.13 20.82 -11.63
CA MET A 160 -10.78 21.23 -11.23
C MET A 160 -10.27 20.32 -10.13
N LEU A 161 -11.10 20.00 -9.14
CA LEU A 161 -10.75 19.06 -8.08
C LEU A 161 -10.47 17.67 -8.66
N ALA A 162 -11.32 17.17 -9.56
CA ALA A 162 -11.14 15.87 -10.20
C ALA A 162 -9.79 15.78 -10.94
N ARG A 163 -9.41 16.80 -11.73
CA ARG A 163 -8.12 16.83 -12.44
C ARG A 163 -6.92 16.77 -11.49
N GLU A 164 -6.96 17.53 -10.39
CA GLU A 164 -5.87 17.55 -9.40
C GLU A 164 -5.81 16.23 -8.60
N LEU A 165 -6.95 15.64 -8.24
CA LEU A 165 -7.01 14.33 -7.58
C LEU A 165 -6.48 13.22 -8.49
N THR A 166 -6.87 13.20 -9.77
CA THR A 166 -6.34 12.23 -10.75
C THR A 166 -4.83 12.35 -10.90
N SER A 167 -4.32 13.59 -10.98
CA SER A 167 -2.87 13.85 -11.06
C SER A 167 -2.13 13.40 -9.79
N LEU A 168 -2.74 13.61 -8.62
CA LEU A 168 -2.21 13.17 -7.34
C LEU A 168 -2.20 11.65 -7.22
N VAL A 169 -3.29 10.96 -7.59
CA VAL A 169 -3.39 9.50 -7.61
C VAL A 169 -2.30 8.92 -8.51
N ALA A 170 -2.10 9.47 -9.72
CA ALA A 170 -1.06 9.03 -10.63
C ALA A 170 0.35 9.18 -10.02
N LEU A 171 0.67 10.36 -9.47
CA LEU A 171 1.96 10.65 -8.84
C LEU A 171 2.25 9.70 -7.66
N VAL A 172 1.27 9.51 -6.79
CA VAL A 172 1.41 8.64 -5.61
C VAL A 172 1.50 7.17 -6.04
N SER A 173 0.70 6.73 -7.01
CA SER A 173 0.73 5.35 -7.53
C SER A 173 2.09 5.01 -8.14
N GLU A 174 2.68 5.93 -8.90
CA GLU A 174 4.02 5.76 -9.46
C GLU A 174 5.08 5.70 -8.37
N PHE A 175 5.02 6.61 -7.39
CA PHE A 175 5.97 6.61 -6.28
C PHE A 175 5.91 5.31 -5.47
N LEU A 176 4.70 4.81 -5.19
CA LEU A 176 4.45 3.59 -4.45
C LEU A 176 4.54 2.32 -5.30
N ALA A 177 4.80 2.43 -6.60
CA ALA A 177 4.82 1.31 -7.55
C ALA A 177 3.60 0.37 -7.41
N VAL A 178 2.41 0.96 -7.26
CA VAL A 178 1.17 0.20 -6.99
C VAL A 178 0.88 -0.75 -8.16
N PRO A 179 0.81 -2.08 -7.92
CA PRO A 179 0.53 -3.06 -8.97
C PRO A 179 -0.87 -2.90 -9.56
N GLU A 180 -1.07 -3.24 -10.84
CA GLU A 180 -2.40 -3.19 -11.47
C GLU A 180 -3.42 -4.04 -10.71
N ARG A 181 -3.04 -5.23 -10.23
CA ARG A 181 -3.91 -6.09 -9.41
C ARG A 181 -4.45 -5.36 -8.16
N GLN A 182 -3.64 -4.53 -7.51
CA GLN A 182 -4.08 -3.73 -6.36
C GLN A 182 -5.14 -2.71 -6.79
N LYS A 183 -4.92 -2.03 -7.92
CA LYS A 183 -5.85 -1.03 -8.45
C LYS A 183 -7.18 -1.66 -8.86
N ASP A 184 -7.12 -2.80 -9.54
CA ASP A 184 -8.30 -3.55 -10.00
C ASP A 184 -9.13 -4.03 -8.82
N GLU A 185 -8.49 -4.54 -7.76
CA GLU A 185 -9.18 -5.04 -6.57
C GLU A 185 -9.77 -3.91 -5.73
N GLU A 186 -9.08 -2.77 -5.60
CA GLU A 186 -9.64 -1.56 -4.99
C GLU A 186 -10.91 -1.13 -5.73
N LEU A 187 -10.83 -1.00 -7.06
CA LEU A 187 -11.97 -0.61 -7.88
C LEU A 187 -13.12 -1.64 -7.76
N ARG A 188 -12.82 -2.93 -7.86
CA ARG A 188 -13.81 -4.01 -7.70
C ARG A 188 -14.52 -3.91 -6.36
N ARG A 189 -13.78 -3.69 -5.27
CA ARG A 189 -14.34 -3.55 -3.92
C ARG A 189 -15.18 -2.30 -3.79
N THR A 190 -14.70 -1.16 -4.27
CA THR A 190 -15.47 0.08 -4.21
C THR A 190 -16.74 -0.01 -5.05
N THR A 191 -16.69 -0.60 -6.26
CA THR A 191 -17.86 -0.80 -7.12
C THR A 191 -18.86 -1.79 -6.53
N LEU A 192 -18.41 -2.93 -5.99
CA LEU A 192 -19.31 -3.91 -5.36
C LEU A 192 -20.10 -3.29 -4.20
N ARG A 193 -19.44 -2.43 -3.42
CA ARG A 193 -20.08 -1.68 -2.32
C ARG A 193 -21.13 -0.68 -2.82
N LEU A 194 -20.96 -0.12 -4.02
CA LEU A 194 -21.95 0.75 -4.65
C LEU A 194 -23.16 -0.04 -5.20
N SER A 195 -22.95 -1.30 -5.60
CA SER A 195 -24.00 -2.13 -6.19
C SER A 195 -24.82 -2.98 -5.20
N SER A 196 -24.33 -3.24 -3.98
CA SER A 196 -25.10 -3.91 -2.91
C SER A 196 -24.35 -3.86 -1.56
N PRO A 197 -24.94 -3.33 -0.47
CA PRO A 197 -24.45 -3.61 0.88
C PRO A 197 -24.99 -4.99 1.30
N GLU A 198 -24.12 -5.85 1.82
CA GLU A 198 -24.37 -7.26 2.22
C GLU A 198 -24.23 -8.29 1.10
N LEU A 199 -22.99 -8.78 0.91
CA LEU A 199 -22.77 -10.18 0.54
C LEU A 199 -21.56 -10.69 1.32
N ASP A 200 -21.83 -11.60 2.26
CA ASP A 200 -20.84 -12.43 2.91
C ASP A 200 -19.98 -13.12 1.84
N VAL A 201 -18.67 -12.96 1.99
CA VAL A 201 -17.66 -13.70 1.24
C VAL A 201 -17.74 -15.17 1.67
N ALA A 202 -18.60 -15.93 0.99
CA ALA A 202 -18.49 -17.37 0.95
C ALA A 202 -17.15 -17.70 0.29
N ALA A 203 -16.16 -18.01 1.14
CA ALA A 203 -14.89 -18.58 0.74
C ALA A 203 -15.17 -19.81 -0.15
N SER A 204 -14.81 -19.71 -1.43
CA SER A 204 -14.77 -20.85 -2.31
C SER A 204 -13.66 -21.77 -1.83
N CYS A 205 -14.06 -22.89 -1.22
CA CYS A 205 -13.18 -23.98 -0.87
C CYS A 205 -12.78 -24.73 -2.15
N CYS A 206 -11.54 -24.54 -2.60
CA CYS A 206 -10.92 -25.43 -3.56
C CYS A 206 -9.73 -26.16 -2.92
N LYS A 207 -10.01 -27.42 -2.60
CA LYS A 207 -9.20 -28.65 -2.71
C LYS A 207 -7.78 -28.69 -2.11
N ASP A 208 -7.57 -29.75 -1.33
CA ASP A 208 -6.33 -30.22 -0.73
C ASP A 208 -5.12 -30.16 -1.67
N ASP A 209 -3.97 -29.68 -1.17
CA ASP A 209 -2.63 -29.94 -1.74
C ASP A 209 -1.53 -29.88 -0.65
N ASP A 210 -0.74 -30.96 -0.61
CA ASP A 210 0.23 -31.44 0.39
C ASP A 210 1.47 -30.56 0.69
N ASP A 211 1.34 -29.24 0.87
CA ASP A 211 2.52 -28.39 1.13
C ASP A 211 2.32 -27.39 2.27
N GLU A 212 1.69 -27.78 3.38
CA GLU A 212 1.37 -26.87 4.50
C GLU A 212 2.58 -26.29 5.24
N MET A 213 3.84 -26.44 4.81
CA MET A 213 5.01 -25.95 5.54
C MET A 213 5.62 -24.68 4.93
N CYS A 214 5.98 -23.71 5.77
CA CYS A 214 6.77 -22.55 5.39
C CYS A 214 8.25 -22.95 5.33
N SER A 215 8.90 -22.90 4.17
CA SER A 215 10.28 -23.40 4.03
C SER A 215 11.36 -22.50 4.66
N ILE A 216 11.00 -21.32 5.17
CA ILE A 216 11.92 -20.44 5.91
C ILE A 216 12.03 -20.88 7.38
N CYS A 217 10.89 -21.14 8.04
CA CYS A 217 10.85 -21.54 9.46
C CYS A 217 10.57 -23.04 9.67
N LEU A 218 10.22 -23.76 8.60
CA LEU A 218 9.83 -25.17 8.58
C LEU A 218 8.58 -25.48 9.43
N LEU A 219 7.68 -24.51 9.60
CA LEU A 219 6.46 -24.64 10.39
C LEU A 219 5.21 -24.55 9.54
N THR A 220 4.09 -25.07 10.05
CA THR A 220 2.82 -25.11 9.33
C THR A 220 2.30 -23.69 9.01
N ARG A 221 1.80 -23.50 7.79
CA ARG A 221 1.17 -22.27 7.27
C ARG A 221 -0.30 -22.12 7.69
N SER A 222 -0.86 -23.12 8.39
CA SER A 222 -2.27 -23.17 8.81
C SER A 222 -2.52 -22.35 10.08
N ARG A 223 -3.73 -21.77 10.16
CA ARG A 223 -4.25 -20.92 11.26
C ARG A 223 -4.51 -21.68 12.56
N ALA A 224 -4.39 -23.00 12.57
CA ALA A 224 -4.62 -23.83 13.74
C ALA A 224 -3.29 -24.44 14.23
N GLN A 225 -2.78 -23.85 15.31
CA GLN A 225 -1.96 -24.53 16.32
C GLN A 225 -0.49 -24.81 15.92
N THR A 226 0.44 -23.96 16.39
CA THR A 226 1.56 -24.33 17.31
C THR A 226 2.65 -23.23 17.34
N ARG A 227 2.56 -22.35 18.35
CA ARG A 227 3.62 -21.59 19.05
C ARG A 227 4.92 -21.27 18.28
N CYS A 228 5.04 -20.02 17.80
CA CYS A 228 6.33 -19.35 17.63
C CYS A 228 6.60 -18.38 18.79
N VAL A 229 7.14 -18.91 19.90
CA VAL A 229 7.84 -18.09 20.90
C VAL A 229 9.21 -18.71 21.08
N ARG A 230 10.21 -18.20 20.37
CA ARG A 230 11.60 -18.40 20.80
C ARG A 230 12.28 -17.13 21.30
N PHE A 231 11.71 -15.94 21.11
CA PHE A 231 12.01 -14.77 21.95
C PHE A 231 10.83 -13.77 21.87
N ALA A 232 10.45 -13.21 23.01
CA ALA A 232 9.34 -12.28 23.28
C ALA A 232 7.97 -12.90 23.56
N VAL A 233 7.58 -12.82 24.84
CA VAL A 233 6.23 -13.02 25.35
C VAL A 233 5.42 -11.78 24.98
N VAL A 234 4.38 -11.92 24.15
CA VAL A 234 3.25 -10.98 24.12
C VAL A 234 2.00 -11.79 23.81
N ASP A 235 1.02 -11.73 24.71
CA ASP A 235 -0.35 -12.21 24.51
C ASP A 235 -1.04 -11.31 23.48
N GLU A 236 -1.54 -11.89 22.39
CA GLU A 236 -2.75 -11.49 21.64
C GLU A 236 -2.93 -12.48 20.46
N GLU A 237 -4.17 -12.96 20.25
CA GLU A 237 -4.54 -14.03 19.31
C GLU A 237 -4.48 -13.59 17.83
N GLU A 238 -3.31 -13.21 17.32
CA GLU A 238 -3.16 -12.89 15.89
C GLU A 238 -2.64 -14.10 15.11
N SER A 239 -3.51 -14.69 14.28
CA SER A 239 -3.10 -15.73 13.33
C SER A 239 -2.11 -15.16 12.31
N GLU A 240 -0.89 -15.70 12.25
CA GLU A 240 0.15 -15.24 11.32
C GLU A 240 -0.29 -15.42 9.86
N SER A 241 -0.19 -14.34 9.06
CA SER A 241 -0.65 -14.33 7.67
C SER A 241 0.34 -15.06 6.73
N VAL A 242 -0.16 -15.63 5.63
CA VAL A 242 0.65 -16.36 4.64
C VAL A 242 0.70 -15.58 3.33
N LEU A 243 1.90 -15.21 2.91
CA LEU A 243 2.16 -14.54 1.64
C LEU A 243 2.58 -15.55 0.57
N THR A 244 1.92 -15.50 -0.57
CA THR A 244 2.30 -16.18 -1.81
C THR A 244 3.00 -15.18 -2.73
N LEU A 245 4.25 -15.48 -3.11
CA LEU A 245 5.02 -14.70 -4.09
C LEU A 245 4.41 -14.84 -5.49
N SER A 246 4.73 -13.92 -6.40
CA SER A 246 4.33 -13.99 -7.82
C SER A 246 4.76 -15.28 -8.52
N CYS A 247 5.82 -15.94 -8.04
CA CYS A 247 6.28 -17.24 -8.53
C CYS A 247 5.47 -18.44 -7.99
N GLY A 248 4.45 -18.20 -7.16
CA GLY A 248 3.55 -19.23 -6.60
C GLY A 248 3.99 -19.85 -5.26
N HIS A 249 5.16 -19.49 -4.72
CA HIS A 249 5.65 -20.05 -3.46
C HIS A 249 5.13 -19.27 -2.24
N SER A 250 4.71 -19.97 -1.19
CA SER A 250 4.05 -19.38 -0.01
C SER A 250 4.85 -19.53 1.29
N PHE A 251 4.81 -18.48 2.12
CA PHE A 251 5.58 -18.34 3.36
C PHE A 251 4.79 -17.55 4.41
N HIS A 252 5.10 -17.67 5.69
CA HIS A 252 4.62 -16.69 6.68
C HIS A 252 5.09 -15.28 6.33
N GLU A 253 4.24 -14.28 6.53
CA GLU A 253 4.56 -12.87 6.25
C GLU A 253 5.83 -12.42 6.97
N SER A 254 5.98 -12.71 8.26
CA SER A 254 7.16 -12.31 9.04
C SER A 254 8.44 -12.94 8.48
N CYS A 255 8.37 -14.21 8.07
CA CYS A 255 9.49 -14.98 7.58
C CYS A 255 9.99 -14.45 6.24
N VAL A 256 9.08 -14.26 5.28
CA VAL A 256 9.45 -13.76 3.96
C VAL A 256 9.80 -12.28 4.01
N ALA A 257 9.16 -11.47 4.85
CA ALA A 257 9.52 -10.07 5.02
C ALA A 257 10.99 -9.93 5.44
N LYS A 258 11.41 -10.70 6.46
CA LYS A 258 12.80 -10.73 6.94
C LYS A 258 13.80 -11.19 5.87
N TRP A 259 13.43 -12.19 5.07
CA TRP A 259 14.26 -12.65 3.95
C TRP A 259 14.46 -11.54 2.91
N LEU A 260 13.38 -10.85 2.55
CA LEU A 260 13.33 -9.81 1.52
C LEU A 260 14.08 -8.52 1.91
N GLU A 261 14.38 -8.31 3.19
CA GLU A 261 15.27 -7.22 3.62
C GLU A 261 16.66 -7.33 2.99
N THR A 262 17.13 -8.57 2.82
CA THR A 262 18.49 -8.85 2.32
C THR A 262 18.49 -9.38 0.89
N ASN A 263 17.52 -10.25 0.56
CA ASN A 263 17.47 -11.03 -0.66
C ASN A 263 16.16 -10.76 -1.40
N MET A 264 16.22 -10.03 -2.52
CA MET A 264 15.05 -9.65 -3.32
C MET A 264 14.57 -10.78 -4.26
N THR A 265 14.66 -12.02 -3.80
CA THR A 265 14.36 -13.22 -4.60
C THR A 265 13.62 -14.25 -3.75
N CYS A 266 12.82 -15.10 -4.39
CA CYS A 266 12.19 -16.23 -3.73
C CYS A 266 13.23 -17.15 -3.04
N PRO A 267 13.03 -17.54 -1.77
CA PRO A 267 13.91 -18.50 -1.08
C PRO A 267 14.03 -19.86 -1.79
N LEU A 268 12.99 -20.27 -2.53
CA LEU A 268 12.91 -21.58 -3.18
C LEU A 268 13.45 -21.55 -4.62
N CYS A 269 12.86 -20.74 -5.50
CA CYS A 269 13.23 -20.73 -6.92
C CYS A 269 14.20 -19.60 -7.32
N ARG A 270 14.51 -18.67 -6.41
CA ARG A 270 15.37 -17.50 -6.66
C ARG A 270 14.87 -16.52 -7.73
N GLU A 271 13.62 -16.66 -8.20
CA GLU A 271 12.99 -15.65 -9.04
C GLU A 271 12.84 -14.31 -8.30
N PRO A 272 12.94 -13.15 -9.00
CA PRO A 272 12.77 -11.85 -8.36
C PRO A 272 11.43 -11.71 -7.64
N ALA A 273 11.49 -11.36 -6.35
CA ALA A 273 10.31 -11.08 -5.56
C ALA A 273 9.89 -9.62 -5.78
N THR A 274 8.74 -9.40 -6.40
CA THR A 274 8.18 -8.06 -6.64
C THR A 274 6.87 -7.83 -5.88
N GLY A 275 6.18 -8.90 -5.52
CA GLY A 275 4.94 -8.90 -4.76
C GLY A 275 4.19 -10.20 -4.92
N GLY A 276 2.92 -10.20 -4.56
CA GLY A 276 2.04 -11.35 -4.68
C GLY A 276 0.70 -11.15 -3.97
N VAL A 277 0.16 -12.24 -3.43
CA VAL A 277 -1.14 -12.28 -2.75
C VAL A 277 -1.01 -12.95 -1.40
N PHE A 278 -2.00 -12.77 -0.53
CA PHE A 278 -2.13 -13.57 0.70
C PHE A 278 -3.48 -14.27 0.76
N HIS A 279 -3.54 -15.36 1.51
CA HIS A 279 -4.71 -16.23 1.62
C HIS A 279 -5.50 -15.97 2.90
#